data_AF-A0A1S1NA35-F1
#
_entry.id   AF-A0A1S1NA35-F1
#
_cell.length_a   1.000
_cell.length_b   1.000
_cell.length_c   1.000
_cell.angle_alpha   90.00
_cell.angle_beta   90.00
_cell.angle_gamma   90.00
#
_symmetry.space_group_name_H-M   'P 1'
#
loop_
_entity.id
_entity.type
_entity.pdbx_description
1 polymer ?
#
loop_
_entity_poly.entity_id
_entity_poly.type
_entity_poly.pdbx_seq_one_letter_code
_entity_poly.pdbx_strand_id
1 'polypeptide(L)'
;MTQRLTEVVTAADSLTQTVQDQIGQINSTVSAKMGEVDTTIAQASTKVDSYISGARSESSHILLSRNQGMEPASGTAIKGFNTIYTNLEVIKEATIHGIPAYDTDHTGNGVAADFRATVYDGYVNGYFNILRLKWTRTNTSHPSRIDNNWSSGYQQGALTSACYLKLLSGSVSGAMTSVVDCGNDWHLYAERRKAVNSSAAFHTNHSKLVFNSEQGEALICLFGTASGYVDLERTGWALYPEFARPSDIPAV
;
A
#
# COMPACT_ATOMS: atom_id res chain seq x y z
N MET A 1 65.17 -4.53 66.05
CA MET A 1 64.93 -4.55 64.58
C MET A 1 63.67 -5.33 64.22
N THR A 2 63.37 -6.43 64.92
CA THR A 2 62.21 -7.33 64.70
C THR A 2 60.84 -6.64 64.83
N GLN A 3 60.63 -5.79 65.85
CA GLN A 3 59.33 -5.13 66.07
C GLN A 3 58.92 -4.18 64.93
N ARG A 4 59.86 -3.36 64.42
CA ARG A 4 59.57 -2.47 63.29
C ARG A 4 59.29 -3.24 61.99
N LEU A 5 59.90 -4.41 61.81
CA LEU A 5 59.63 -5.26 60.66
C LEU A 5 58.22 -5.85 60.73
N THR A 6 57.78 -6.29 61.91
CA THR A 6 56.41 -6.77 62.14
C THR A 6 55.37 -5.67 61.87
N GLU A 7 55.59 -4.44 62.37
CA GLU A 7 54.69 -3.30 62.13
C GLU A 7 54.55 -2.97 60.63
N VAL A 8 55.65 -3.01 59.89
CA VAL A 8 55.65 -2.77 58.44
C VAL A 8 54.88 -3.86 57.69
N VAL A 9 55.06 -5.14 58.06
CA VAL A 9 54.31 -6.25 57.45
C VAL A 9 52.82 -6.11 57.73
N THR A 10 52.41 -5.83 58.97
CA THR A 10 51.00 -5.63 59.31
C THR A 10 50.37 -4.46 58.55
N ALA A 11 51.09 -3.36 58.39
CA ALA A 11 50.62 -2.21 57.60
C ALA A 11 50.48 -2.57 56.10
N ALA A 12 51.43 -3.33 55.55
CA ALA A 12 51.39 -3.79 54.17
C ALA A 12 50.22 -4.76 53.90
N ASP A 13 49.96 -5.68 54.83
CA ASP A 13 48.83 -6.61 54.75
C ASP A 13 47.49 -5.85 54.83
N SER A 14 47.38 -4.88 55.73
CA SER A 14 46.19 -4.03 55.86
C SER A 14 45.94 -3.19 54.60
N LEU A 15 47.00 -2.62 54.00
CA LEU A 15 46.90 -1.91 52.74
C LEU A 15 46.46 -2.84 51.60
N THR A 16 47.02 -4.05 51.54
CA THR A 16 46.67 -5.06 50.53
C THR A 16 45.19 -5.44 50.63
N GLN A 17 44.69 -5.69 51.84
CA GLN A 17 43.27 -5.99 52.07
C GLN A 17 42.38 -4.82 51.65
N THR A 18 42.74 -3.59 52.03
CA THR A 18 41.98 -2.39 51.66
C THR A 18 41.89 -2.21 50.14
N VAL A 19 43.00 -2.44 49.42
CA VAL A 19 43.02 -2.36 47.95
C VAL A 19 42.16 -3.47 47.33
N GLN A 20 42.21 -4.70 47.86
CA GLN A 20 41.37 -5.80 47.37
C GLN A 20 39.88 -5.51 47.57
N ASP A 21 39.50 -4.98 48.73
CA ASP A 21 38.12 -4.60 49.04
C ASP A 21 37.62 -3.49 48.10
N GLN A 22 38.45 -2.46 47.86
CA GLN A 22 38.13 -1.38 46.93
C GLN A 22 37.99 -1.89 45.49
N ILE A 23 38.87 -2.78 45.04
CA ILE A 23 38.75 -3.41 43.72
C ILE A 23 37.45 -4.22 43.62
N GLY A 24 37.08 -4.95 44.67
CA GLY A 24 35.81 -5.68 44.75
C GLY A 24 34.59 -4.75 44.62
N GLN A 25 34.61 -3.63 45.33
CA GLN A 25 33.55 -2.60 45.26
C GLN A 25 33.47 -1.96 43.87
N ILE A 26 34.61 -1.64 43.26
CA ILE A 26 34.69 -1.09 41.90
C ILE A 26 34.10 -2.09 40.90
N ASN A 27 34.52 -3.36 40.95
CA ASN A 27 34.03 -4.40 40.06
C ASN A 27 32.52 -4.62 40.20
N SER A 28 32.00 -4.60 41.42
CA SER A 28 30.56 -4.70 41.70
C SER A 28 29.80 -3.52 41.11
N THR A 29 30.30 -2.30 41.31
CA THR A 29 29.69 -1.07 40.78
C THR A 29 29.70 -1.05 39.25
N VAL A 30 30.83 -1.41 38.63
CA VAL A 30 30.96 -1.49 37.17
C VAL A 30 29.98 -2.53 36.61
N SER A 31 29.91 -3.72 37.22
CA SER A 31 28.99 -4.78 36.77
C SER A 31 27.52 -4.35 36.87
N ALA A 32 27.14 -3.69 37.96
CA ALA A 32 25.79 -3.15 38.13
C ALA A 32 25.46 -2.10 37.05
N LYS A 33 26.39 -1.17 36.79
CA LYS A 33 26.20 -0.14 35.76
C LYS A 33 26.19 -0.71 34.35
N MET A 34 26.95 -1.75 34.06
CA MET A 34 26.84 -2.47 32.78
C MET A 34 25.44 -3.06 32.59
N GLY A 35 24.87 -3.69 33.63
CA GLY A 35 23.51 -4.23 33.57
C GLY A 35 22.43 -3.16 33.36
N GLU A 36 22.59 -1.98 33.96
CA GLU A 36 21.70 -0.82 33.72
C GLU A 36 21.80 -0.33 32.26
N VAL A 37 23.01 -0.27 31.70
CA VAL A 37 23.26 0.13 30.31
C VAL A 37 22.64 -0.86 29.34
N ASP A 38 22.85 -2.16 29.54
CA ASP A 38 22.26 -3.22 28.70
C ASP A 38 20.73 -3.15 28.69
N THR A 39 20.13 -2.94 29.87
CA THR A 39 18.69 -2.75 30.02
C THR A 39 18.20 -1.52 29.26
N THR A 40 18.93 -0.39 29.37
CA THR A 40 18.59 0.86 28.69
C THR A 40 18.65 0.71 27.18
N ILE A 41 19.68 0.03 26.66
CA ILE A 41 19.84 -0.25 25.22
C ILE A 41 18.69 -1.13 24.72
N ALA A 42 18.35 -2.21 25.44
CA ALA A 42 17.25 -3.09 25.06
C ALA A 42 15.90 -2.35 25.02
N GLN A 43 15.63 -1.49 26.02
CA GLN A 43 14.43 -0.66 26.06
C GLN A 43 14.41 0.39 24.94
N ALA A 44 15.54 1.03 24.64
CA ALA A 44 15.66 2.00 23.56
C ALA A 44 15.42 1.34 22.20
N SER A 45 16.02 0.17 21.95
CA SER A 45 15.77 -0.60 20.72
C SER A 45 14.29 -0.93 20.57
N THR A 46 13.66 -1.43 21.63
CA THR A 46 12.21 -1.75 21.63
C THR A 46 11.35 -0.53 21.33
N LYS A 47 11.68 0.63 21.92
CA LYS A 47 10.96 1.90 21.66
C LYS A 47 11.14 2.37 20.22
N VAL A 48 12.35 2.28 19.67
CA VAL A 48 12.64 2.63 18.28
C VAL A 48 11.90 1.70 17.33
N ASP A 49 11.94 0.38 17.57
CA ASP A 49 11.23 -0.60 16.75
C ASP A 49 9.72 -0.40 16.81
N SER A 50 9.18 -0.10 17.99
CA SER A 50 7.75 0.20 18.18
C SER A 50 7.35 1.50 17.46
N TYR A 51 8.17 2.56 17.57
CA TYR A 51 7.94 3.82 16.87
C TYR A 51 8.02 3.65 15.35
N ILE A 52 9.04 2.94 14.84
CA ILE A 52 9.18 2.67 13.40
C ILE A 52 8.00 1.83 12.90
N SER A 53 7.56 0.84 13.67
CA SER A 53 6.36 0.05 13.35
C SER A 53 5.10 0.92 13.31
N GLY A 54 4.90 1.77 14.32
CA GLY A 54 3.79 2.73 14.41
C GLY A 54 3.80 3.75 13.28
N ALA A 55 4.91 4.45 13.06
CA ALA A 55 5.05 5.44 12.00
C ALA A 55 4.87 4.84 10.59
N ARG A 56 5.27 3.58 10.38
CA ARG A 56 4.99 2.85 9.12
C ARG A 56 3.50 2.52 8.97
N SER A 57 2.81 2.21 10.07
CA SER A 57 1.35 2.02 10.06
C SER A 57 0.58 3.34 9.86
N GLU A 58 1.19 4.47 10.22
CA GLU A 58 0.65 5.83 10.03
C GLU A 58 0.97 6.43 8.65
N SER A 59 1.52 5.66 7.71
CA SER A 59 1.60 6.12 6.32
C SER A 59 0.20 6.32 5.77
N SER A 60 -0.30 7.57 5.82
CA SER A 60 -1.56 7.95 5.19
C SER A 60 -1.55 7.40 3.77
N HIS A 61 -2.46 6.47 3.48
CA HIS A 61 -2.64 5.95 2.13
C HIS A 61 -3.08 7.11 1.25
N ILE A 62 -2.14 7.66 0.49
CA ILE A 62 -2.38 8.76 -0.43
C ILE A 62 -2.50 8.15 -1.82
N LEU A 63 -3.51 8.59 -2.56
CA LEU A 63 -3.68 8.21 -3.94
C LEU A 63 -2.56 8.81 -4.81
N LEU A 64 -1.88 7.93 -5.54
CA LEU A 64 -0.81 8.26 -6.49
C LEU A 64 -1.28 8.17 -7.95
N SER A 65 -2.40 7.49 -8.20
CA SER A 65 -3.09 7.52 -9.50
C SER A 65 -3.93 8.78 -9.65
N ARG A 66 -4.10 9.25 -10.88
CA ARG A 66 -4.74 10.54 -11.16
C ARG A 66 -6.27 10.52 -11.06
N ASN A 67 -6.94 9.39 -11.29
CA ASN A 67 -8.40 9.36 -11.40
C ASN A 67 -8.97 8.05 -10.85
N GLN A 68 -8.97 7.88 -9.53
CA GLN A 68 -9.62 6.72 -8.91
C GLN A 68 -11.15 6.82 -8.98
N GLY A 69 -11.70 8.02 -9.16
CA GLY A 69 -13.13 8.25 -9.39
C GLY A 69 -13.65 7.71 -10.73
N MET A 70 -12.76 7.27 -11.63
CA MET A 70 -13.09 6.66 -12.92
C MET A 70 -13.98 7.55 -13.80
N GLU A 71 -13.68 8.84 -13.88
CA GLU A 71 -14.41 9.75 -14.78
C GLU A 71 -14.04 9.49 -16.25
N PRO A 72 -15.00 9.31 -17.18
CA PRO A 72 -14.73 9.26 -18.61
C PRO A 72 -14.21 10.61 -19.11
N ALA A 73 -13.22 10.59 -20.02
CA ALA A 73 -12.86 11.79 -20.80
C ALA A 73 -13.74 11.92 -22.05
N SER A 74 -14.11 10.78 -22.64
CA SER A 74 -14.96 10.65 -23.81
C SER A 74 -15.57 9.23 -23.84
N GLY A 75 -16.32 8.91 -24.91
CA GLY A 75 -16.78 7.53 -25.15
C GLY A 75 -15.67 6.53 -25.48
N THR A 76 -14.41 6.95 -25.56
CA THR A 76 -13.27 6.09 -25.91
C THR A 76 -12.07 6.19 -24.97
N ALA A 77 -12.15 7.04 -23.95
CA ALA A 77 -11.04 7.30 -23.05
C ALA A 77 -11.50 7.58 -21.61
N ILE A 78 -10.65 7.18 -20.65
CA ILE A 78 -10.81 7.47 -19.23
C ILE A 78 -9.90 8.64 -18.88
N LYS A 79 -10.40 9.61 -18.11
CA LYS A 79 -9.65 10.83 -17.80
C LYS A 79 -8.36 10.51 -17.04
N GLY A 80 -7.24 11.05 -17.51
CA GLY A 80 -5.93 10.87 -16.88
C GLY A 80 -5.28 9.49 -17.05
N PHE A 81 -5.90 8.56 -17.77
CA PHE A 81 -5.35 7.25 -18.05
C PHE A 81 -4.71 7.25 -19.44
N ASN A 82 -3.59 6.55 -19.59
CA ASN A 82 -2.91 6.41 -20.87
C ASN A 82 -3.11 4.99 -21.41
N THR A 83 -4.28 4.71 -21.96
CA THR A 83 -4.58 3.39 -22.52
C THR A 83 -3.80 3.17 -23.82
N ILE A 84 -3.15 2.00 -23.96
CA ILE A 84 -2.34 1.67 -25.16
C ILE A 84 -2.67 0.29 -25.72
N TYR A 85 -2.41 0.13 -27.03
CA TYR A 85 -2.59 -1.12 -27.78
C TYR A 85 -4.02 -1.69 -27.72
N THR A 86 -5.02 -0.82 -27.58
CA THR A 86 -6.43 -1.17 -27.63
C THR A 86 -7.27 0.00 -28.09
N ASN A 87 -8.38 -0.32 -28.74
CA ASN A 87 -9.50 0.58 -28.91
C ASN A 87 -10.48 0.33 -27.77
N LEU A 88 -10.85 1.39 -27.05
CA LEU A 88 -11.83 1.33 -25.97
C LEU A 88 -13.14 1.98 -26.38
N GLU A 89 -14.23 1.34 -25.98
CA GLU A 89 -15.53 1.99 -25.77
C GLU A 89 -15.72 2.08 -24.25
N VAL A 90 -15.99 3.30 -23.77
CA VAL A 90 -16.12 3.64 -22.35
C VAL A 90 -17.54 4.13 -22.10
N ILE A 91 -18.32 3.35 -21.36
CA ILE A 91 -19.68 3.69 -20.97
C ILE A 91 -19.72 3.89 -19.46
N LYS A 92 -20.28 5.02 -19.01
CA LYS A 92 -20.57 5.23 -17.59
C LYS A 92 -21.86 4.47 -17.27
N GLU A 93 -21.76 3.36 -16.54
CA GLU A 93 -22.94 2.55 -16.18
C GLU A 93 -23.61 3.09 -14.92
N ALA A 94 -22.83 3.42 -13.90
CA ALA A 94 -23.36 3.90 -12.63
C ALA A 94 -22.44 4.93 -11.97
N THR A 95 -23.02 5.78 -11.13
CA THR A 95 -22.29 6.62 -10.17
C THR A 95 -22.73 6.24 -8.76
N ILE A 96 -21.75 5.88 -7.93
CA ILE A 96 -21.94 5.44 -6.55
C ILE A 96 -21.57 6.57 -5.60
N HIS A 97 -22.43 6.86 -4.63
CA HIS A 97 -22.26 7.91 -3.62
C HIS A 97 -22.06 7.32 -2.22
N GLY A 98 -21.78 8.16 -1.22
CA GLY A 98 -21.74 7.70 0.18
C GLY A 98 -23.08 7.18 0.71
N ILE A 99 -24.20 7.61 0.12
CA ILE A 99 -25.57 7.21 0.50
C ILE A 99 -26.25 6.56 -0.72
N PRO A 100 -26.75 5.31 -0.62
CA PRO A 100 -27.33 4.58 -1.75
C PRO A 100 -28.49 5.30 -2.45
N ALA A 101 -29.27 6.12 -1.73
CA ALA A 101 -30.38 6.88 -2.30
C ALA A 101 -29.96 7.92 -3.36
N TYR A 102 -28.67 8.26 -3.43
CA TYR A 102 -28.11 9.15 -4.44
C TYR A 102 -27.35 8.40 -5.55
N ASP A 103 -27.25 7.07 -5.47
CA ASP A 103 -26.66 6.30 -6.56
C ASP A 103 -27.46 6.53 -7.84
N THR A 104 -26.76 6.65 -8.96
CA THR A 104 -27.38 6.86 -10.27
C THR A 104 -27.01 5.71 -11.18
N ASP A 105 -28.03 5.08 -11.78
CA ASP A 105 -27.86 4.14 -12.88
C ASP A 105 -28.09 4.89 -14.20
N HIS A 106 -27.06 4.99 -15.02
CA HIS A 106 -27.08 5.78 -16.25
C HIS A 106 -27.60 5.00 -17.45
N THR A 107 -27.59 3.67 -17.38
CA THR A 107 -27.96 2.78 -18.50
C THR A 107 -29.23 1.97 -18.22
N GLY A 108 -29.66 1.89 -16.96
CA GLY A 108 -30.82 1.10 -16.53
C GLY A 108 -30.53 -0.40 -16.43
N ASN A 109 -29.26 -0.80 -16.45
CA ASN A 109 -28.85 -2.20 -16.40
C ASN A 109 -28.79 -2.78 -14.97
N GLY A 110 -29.10 -1.97 -13.95
CA GLY A 110 -29.08 -2.39 -12.54
C GLY A 110 -27.69 -2.48 -11.94
N VAL A 111 -26.66 -1.90 -12.57
CA VAL A 111 -25.25 -2.07 -12.17
C VAL A 111 -24.99 -1.50 -10.76
N ALA A 112 -25.60 -0.37 -10.41
CA ALA A 112 -25.45 0.21 -9.07
C ALA A 112 -26.00 -0.73 -7.99
N ALA A 113 -27.20 -1.26 -8.20
CA ALA A 113 -27.85 -2.18 -7.27
C ALA A 113 -27.06 -3.50 -7.15
N ASP A 114 -26.59 -4.04 -8.28
CA ASP A 114 -25.73 -5.23 -8.31
C ASP A 114 -24.46 -5.05 -7.47
N PHE A 115 -23.76 -3.93 -7.68
CA PHE A 115 -22.53 -3.62 -6.96
C PHE A 115 -22.77 -3.47 -5.45
N ARG A 116 -23.86 -2.81 -5.05
CA ARG A 116 -24.22 -2.64 -3.62
C ARG A 116 -24.57 -3.95 -2.93
N ALA A 117 -25.17 -4.88 -3.65
CA ALA A 117 -25.58 -6.17 -3.09
C ALA A 117 -24.38 -7.11 -2.83
N THR A 118 -23.25 -6.90 -3.51
CA THR A 118 -22.16 -7.88 -3.58
C THR A 118 -20.82 -7.32 -3.11
N VAL A 119 -20.49 -6.08 -3.49
CA VAL A 119 -19.15 -5.52 -3.27
C VAL A 119 -19.08 -4.60 -2.06
N TYR A 120 -20.07 -3.73 -1.87
CA TYR A 120 -19.92 -2.59 -0.98
C TYR A 120 -21.22 -2.10 -0.34
N ASP A 121 -21.35 -2.27 0.97
CA ASP A 121 -22.44 -1.74 1.80
C ASP A 121 -22.04 -0.51 2.64
N GLY A 122 -20.76 -0.12 2.57
CA GLY A 122 -20.16 0.88 3.44
C GLY A 122 -20.31 2.33 3.00
N TYR A 123 -19.72 3.22 3.80
CA TYR A 123 -19.67 4.66 3.57
C TYR A 123 -18.51 5.05 2.65
N VAL A 124 -18.83 5.76 1.56
CA VAL A 124 -17.85 6.34 0.63
C VAL A 124 -17.71 7.84 0.93
N ASN A 125 -16.47 8.33 1.12
CA ASN A 125 -16.20 9.74 1.42
C ASN A 125 -16.33 10.68 0.19
N GLY A 126 -16.60 10.12 -0.99
CA GLY A 126 -16.80 10.83 -2.26
C GLY A 126 -17.63 9.95 -3.21
N TYR A 127 -17.88 10.43 -4.43
CA TYR A 127 -18.50 9.60 -5.46
C TYR A 127 -17.45 8.98 -6.38
N PHE A 128 -17.79 7.85 -6.99
CA PHE A 128 -17.00 7.26 -8.07
C PHE A 128 -17.93 6.64 -9.11
N ASN A 129 -17.41 6.40 -10.30
CA ASN A 129 -18.17 5.77 -11.37
C ASN A 129 -17.80 4.29 -11.52
N ILE A 130 -18.79 3.49 -11.91
CA ILE A 130 -18.60 2.17 -12.50
C ILE A 130 -18.65 2.35 -14.01
N LEU A 131 -17.55 2.02 -14.68
CA LEU A 131 -17.45 2.09 -16.13
C LEU A 131 -17.57 0.68 -16.73
N ARG A 132 -18.33 0.55 -17.81
CA ARG A 132 -18.22 -0.59 -18.71
C ARG A 132 -17.16 -0.25 -19.76
N LEU A 133 -16.16 -1.09 -19.84
CA LEU A 133 -15.11 -1.02 -20.85
C LEU A 133 -15.31 -2.17 -21.82
N LYS A 134 -15.52 -1.86 -23.09
CA LYS A 134 -15.37 -2.83 -24.17
C LYS A 134 -14.06 -2.56 -24.87
N TRP A 135 -13.31 -3.61 -25.16
CA TRP A 135 -12.00 -3.47 -25.80
C TRP A 135 -11.89 -4.32 -27.06
N THR A 136 -11.06 -3.82 -27.97
CA THR A 136 -10.48 -4.60 -29.07
C THR A 136 -8.98 -4.33 -29.10
N ARG A 137 -8.15 -5.36 -28.95
CA ARG A 137 -6.70 -5.24 -29.01
C ARG A 137 -6.26 -4.80 -30.41
N THR A 138 -5.37 -3.82 -30.48
CA THR A 138 -4.80 -3.35 -31.74
C THR A 138 -3.39 -3.91 -32.01
N ASN A 139 -2.83 -4.64 -31.04
CA ASN A 139 -1.53 -5.29 -31.15
C ASN A 139 -1.52 -6.62 -30.39
N THR A 140 -1.13 -7.70 -31.07
CA THR A 140 -1.02 -9.05 -30.49
C THR A 140 0.35 -9.33 -29.87
N SER A 141 1.40 -8.65 -30.33
CA SER A 141 2.79 -8.77 -29.86
C SER A 141 3.08 -8.01 -28.56
N HIS A 142 2.24 -7.05 -28.19
CA HIS A 142 2.34 -6.30 -26.93
C HIS A 142 1.05 -6.41 -26.11
N PRO A 143 1.13 -6.43 -24.77
CA PRO A 143 -0.06 -6.48 -23.94
C PRO A 143 -0.81 -5.15 -24.01
N SER A 144 -2.12 -5.23 -24.18
CA SER A 144 -3.00 -4.07 -24.09
C SER A 144 -3.17 -3.67 -22.63
N ARG A 145 -2.99 -2.39 -22.32
CA ARG A 145 -2.98 -1.90 -20.93
C ARG A 145 -4.03 -0.82 -20.76
N ILE A 146 -4.78 -0.93 -19.67
CA ILE A 146 -5.76 0.09 -19.29
C ILE A 146 -5.08 1.43 -18.99
N ASP A 147 -3.93 1.40 -18.32
CA ASP A 147 -3.14 2.58 -17.97
C ASP A 147 -1.65 2.29 -18.13
N ASN A 148 -1.00 3.00 -19.06
CA ASN A 148 0.44 2.99 -19.28
C ASN A 148 1.10 4.16 -18.55
N ASN A 149 1.55 3.88 -17.33
CA ASN A 149 2.27 4.84 -16.49
C ASN A 149 3.78 4.53 -16.38
N TRP A 150 4.32 3.69 -17.26
CA TRP A 150 5.77 3.43 -17.35
C TRP A 150 6.49 4.76 -17.61
N SER A 151 7.48 5.08 -16.77
CA SER A 151 8.34 6.28 -16.79
C SER A 151 7.75 7.57 -16.20
N SER A 152 6.52 7.53 -15.67
CA SER A 152 5.90 8.74 -15.08
C SER A 152 6.54 9.19 -13.76
N GLY A 153 7.36 8.36 -13.11
CA GLY A 153 8.02 8.69 -11.82
C GLY A 153 7.12 8.69 -10.58
N TYR A 154 5.78 8.62 -10.72
CA TYR A 154 4.82 8.82 -9.62
C TYR A 154 4.43 7.57 -8.82
N GLN A 155 4.98 6.39 -9.10
CA GLN A 155 4.58 5.11 -8.48
C GLN A 155 5.79 4.30 -8.04
N GLN A 156 6.42 4.80 -6.99
CA GLN A 156 7.62 4.25 -6.39
C GLN A 156 7.37 4.04 -4.90
N GLY A 157 7.68 2.84 -4.39
CA GLY A 157 7.75 2.54 -2.97
C GLY A 157 7.07 1.24 -2.60
N ALA A 158 6.69 1.14 -1.33
CA ALA A 158 5.65 0.19 -0.94
C ALA A 158 4.31 0.74 -1.46
N LEU A 159 3.60 -0.04 -2.27
CA LEU A 159 2.42 0.41 -3.01
C LEU A 159 1.36 -0.69 -2.99
N THR A 160 0.10 -0.27 -2.98
CA THR A 160 -1.03 -1.14 -3.28
C THR A 160 -1.76 -0.58 -4.48
N SER A 161 -1.90 -1.39 -5.54
CA SER A 161 -2.77 -1.07 -6.67
C SER A 161 -3.95 -2.01 -6.66
N ALA A 162 -5.16 -1.49 -6.85
CA ALA A 162 -6.34 -2.33 -6.93
C ALA A 162 -7.47 -1.68 -7.72
N CYS A 163 -8.45 -2.50 -8.08
CA CYS A 163 -9.74 -2.12 -8.64
C CYS A 163 -10.77 -3.22 -8.35
N TYR A 164 -12.04 -2.86 -8.30
CA TYR A 164 -13.10 -3.87 -8.44
C TYR A 164 -13.39 -4.07 -9.92
N LEU A 165 -13.49 -5.34 -10.32
CA LEU A 165 -13.71 -5.74 -11.70
C LEU A 165 -14.75 -6.86 -11.75
N LYS A 166 -15.71 -6.75 -12.67
CA LYS A 166 -16.58 -7.84 -13.09
C LYS A 166 -16.40 -8.08 -14.58
N LEU A 167 -15.89 -9.26 -14.91
CA LEU A 167 -15.61 -9.64 -16.29
C LEU A 167 -16.90 -10.15 -16.94
N LEU A 168 -17.39 -9.46 -17.97
CA LEU A 168 -18.61 -9.85 -18.68
C LEU A 168 -18.28 -10.78 -19.86
N SER A 169 -17.15 -10.56 -20.52
CA SER A 169 -16.61 -11.44 -21.56
C SER A 169 -15.10 -11.23 -21.77
N GLY A 170 -14.44 -12.21 -22.39
CA GLY A 170 -13.01 -12.14 -22.69
C GLY A 170 -12.12 -12.62 -21.54
N SER A 171 -10.92 -12.05 -21.42
CA SER A 171 -10.00 -12.33 -20.31
C SER A 171 -9.12 -11.13 -19.99
N VAL A 172 -8.74 -11.00 -18.72
CA VAL A 172 -7.76 -10.03 -18.23
C VAL A 172 -6.55 -10.74 -17.65
N SER A 173 -5.40 -10.07 -17.64
CA SER A 173 -4.16 -10.55 -17.02
C SER A 173 -3.38 -9.35 -16.44
N GLY A 174 -2.10 -9.54 -16.14
CA GLY A 174 -1.23 -8.51 -15.60
C GLY A 174 -0.74 -8.86 -14.20
N ALA A 175 -0.26 -7.84 -13.50
CA ALA A 175 0.27 -7.99 -12.16
C ALA A 175 -0.78 -8.00 -11.06
N MET A 176 -1.93 -7.35 -11.30
CA MET A 176 -3.06 -7.44 -10.40
C MET A 176 -3.78 -8.75 -10.64
N THR A 177 -3.96 -9.53 -9.57
CA THR A 177 -4.69 -10.80 -9.58
C THR A 177 -5.94 -10.67 -8.72
N SER A 178 -6.93 -11.52 -8.95
CA SER A 178 -8.10 -11.61 -8.06
C SER A 178 -7.64 -12.02 -6.67
N VAL A 179 -7.94 -11.21 -5.66
CA VAL A 179 -7.57 -11.44 -4.25
C VAL A 179 -8.78 -11.65 -3.35
N VAL A 180 -9.95 -11.11 -3.72
CA VAL A 180 -11.22 -11.31 -3.01
C VAL A 180 -12.32 -11.55 -4.03
N ASP A 181 -13.12 -12.59 -3.82
CA ASP A 181 -14.39 -12.81 -4.51
C ASP A 181 -15.49 -12.07 -3.75
N CYS A 182 -16.16 -11.13 -4.42
CA CYS A 182 -17.23 -10.32 -3.85
C CYS A 182 -18.62 -10.91 -4.20
N GLY A 183 -18.69 -11.96 -5.02
CA GLY A 183 -19.93 -12.54 -5.50
C GLY A 183 -20.49 -11.87 -6.75
N ASN A 184 -21.40 -12.60 -7.42
CA ASN A 184 -21.96 -12.24 -8.74
C ASN A 184 -20.88 -11.80 -9.76
N ASP A 185 -19.78 -12.55 -9.81
CA ASP A 185 -18.62 -12.35 -10.70
C ASP A 185 -17.83 -11.06 -10.46
N TRP A 186 -18.14 -10.30 -9.40
CA TRP A 186 -17.29 -9.21 -8.95
C TRP A 186 -16.10 -9.75 -8.17
N HIS A 187 -14.93 -9.24 -8.51
CA HIS A 187 -13.71 -9.53 -7.79
C HIS A 187 -12.93 -8.25 -7.48
N LEU A 188 -12.27 -8.23 -6.34
CA LEU A 188 -11.21 -7.28 -6.05
C LEU A 188 -9.92 -7.79 -6.69
N TYR A 189 -9.42 -7.09 -7.70
CA TYR A 189 -8.12 -7.34 -8.30
C TYR A 189 -7.09 -6.42 -7.68
N ALA A 190 -5.94 -6.96 -7.28
CA ALA A 190 -4.90 -6.16 -6.66
C ALA A 190 -3.47 -6.71 -6.82
N GLU A 191 -2.51 -5.81 -6.63
CA GLU A 191 -1.10 -6.11 -6.41
C GLU A 191 -0.61 -5.32 -5.20
N ARG A 192 0.15 -5.98 -4.31
CA ARG A 192 0.85 -5.34 -3.19
C ARG A 192 2.35 -5.44 -3.41
N ARG A 193 3.05 -4.32 -3.28
CA ARG A 193 4.50 -4.23 -3.41
C ARG A 193 5.11 -3.75 -2.10
N LYS A 194 6.19 -4.42 -1.69
CA LYS A 194 7.03 -3.97 -0.59
C LYS A 194 8.32 -3.37 -1.16
N ALA A 195 8.76 -2.25 -0.60
CA ALA A 195 10.11 -1.75 -0.82
C ALA A 195 11.10 -2.67 -0.08
N VAL A 196 11.66 -3.66 -0.77
CA VAL A 196 12.59 -4.64 -0.18
C VAL A 196 14.04 -4.14 -0.15
N ASN A 197 14.39 -3.20 -1.02
CA ASN A 197 15.66 -2.46 -1.01
C ASN A 197 15.48 -1.14 -1.77
N SER A 198 16.47 -0.24 -1.70
CA SER A 198 16.40 1.07 -2.36
C SER A 198 16.20 0.96 -3.88
N SER A 199 16.81 0.00 -4.57
CA SER A 199 16.64 -0.18 -6.02
C SER A 199 15.21 -0.65 -6.39
N ALA A 200 14.69 -1.64 -5.67
CA ALA A 200 13.34 -2.19 -5.88
C ALA A 200 12.22 -1.25 -5.38
N ALA A 201 12.54 -0.31 -4.50
CA ALA A 201 11.60 0.71 -4.03
C ALA A 201 11.16 1.65 -5.16
N PHE A 202 11.82 1.68 -6.32
CA PHE A 202 11.50 2.66 -7.38
C PHE A 202 10.84 2.05 -8.63
N HIS A 203 10.39 0.78 -8.56
CA HIS A 203 9.81 0.08 -9.72
C HIS A 203 8.43 -0.54 -9.42
N THR A 204 7.38 0.03 -10.02
CA THR A 204 6.06 -0.61 -10.14
C THR A 204 6.00 -1.49 -11.39
N ASN A 205 5.16 -2.52 -11.37
CA ASN A 205 4.80 -3.24 -12.59
C ASN A 205 4.13 -2.29 -13.59
N HIS A 206 4.59 -2.38 -14.83
CA HIS A 206 4.04 -1.61 -15.95
C HIS A 206 2.64 -2.12 -16.34
N SER A 207 2.47 -3.43 -16.37
CA SER A 207 1.26 -4.09 -16.84
C SER A 207 0.38 -4.50 -15.65
N LYS A 208 -0.21 -3.52 -14.94
CA LYS A 208 -1.05 -3.81 -13.76
C LYS A 208 -2.29 -4.62 -14.13
N LEU A 209 -3.10 -4.09 -15.05
CA LEU A 209 -4.24 -4.77 -15.63
C LEU A 209 -4.10 -4.74 -17.16
N VAL A 210 -4.17 -5.93 -17.75
CA VAL A 210 -3.99 -6.18 -19.18
C VAL A 210 -5.28 -6.74 -19.75
N PHE A 211 -5.75 -6.18 -20.86
CA PHE A 211 -6.81 -6.79 -21.66
C PHE A 211 -6.17 -7.90 -22.50
N ASN A 212 -6.40 -9.15 -22.09
CA ASN A 212 -5.64 -10.30 -22.58
C ASN A 212 -6.26 -10.91 -23.84
N SER A 213 -7.59 -11.06 -23.86
CA SER A 213 -8.32 -11.51 -25.06
C SER A 213 -8.33 -10.43 -26.15
N GLU A 214 -8.50 -10.86 -27.41
CA GLU A 214 -8.60 -9.96 -28.57
C GLU A 214 -9.75 -8.96 -28.40
N GLN A 215 -10.90 -9.45 -27.94
CA GLN A 215 -12.06 -8.64 -27.58
C GLN A 215 -12.57 -9.03 -26.20
N GLY A 216 -13.29 -8.13 -25.55
CA GLY A 216 -13.97 -8.44 -24.30
C GLY A 216 -14.65 -7.23 -23.69
N GLU A 217 -15.27 -7.48 -22.55
CA GLU A 217 -16.06 -6.48 -21.84
C GLU A 217 -15.97 -6.70 -20.33
N ALA A 218 -15.82 -5.61 -19.57
CA ALA A 218 -15.79 -5.64 -18.11
C ALA A 218 -16.41 -4.39 -17.51
N LEU A 219 -17.00 -4.55 -16.32
CA LEU A 219 -17.29 -3.45 -15.42
C LEU A 219 -16.09 -3.22 -14.51
N ILE A 220 -15.70 -1.96 -14.30
CA ILE A 220 -14.56 -1.58 -13.47
C ILE A 220 -14.87 -0.33 -12.66
N CYS A 221 -14.39 -0.29 -11.42
CA CYS A 221 -14.39 0.92 -10.62
C CYS A 221 -13.16 1.00 -9.69
N LEU A 222 -12.91 2.21 -9.18
CA LEU A 222 -11.86 2.49 -8.18
C LEU A 222 -10.45 2.04 -8.58
N PHE A 223 -10.14 1.98 -9.88
CA PHE A 223 -8.78 1.67 -10.32
C PHE A 223 -7.82 2.74 -9.83
N GLY A 224 -6.87 2.34 -9.01
CA GLY A 224 -5.89 3.28 -8.48
C GLY A 224 -4.70 2.62 -7.81
N THR A 225 -3.76 3.47 -7.42
CA THR A 225 -2.58 3.08 -6.65
C THR A 225 -2.44 4.00 -5.46
N ALA A 226 -2.36 3.44 -4.27
CA ALA A 226 -2.10 4.17 -3.03
C ALA A 226 -0.71 3.85 -2.47
N SER A 227 -0.12 4.80 -1.75
CA SER A 227 1.09 4.56 -0.97
C SER A 227 0.83 3.58 0.18
N GLY A 228 1.78 2.68 0.44
CA GLY A 228 1.74 1.74 1.55
C GLY A 228 1.04 0.40 1.25
N TYR A 229 0.85 -0.38 2.31
CA TYR A 229 0.17 -1.68 2.28
C TYR A 229 -1.28 -1.49 2.73
N VAL A 230 -2.24 -1.98 1.94
CA VAL A 230 -3.65 -2.04 2.32
C VAL A 230 -4.04 -3.50 2.59
N ASP A 231 -4.71 -3.72 3.71
CA ASP A 231 -5.22 -5.02 4.15
C ASP A 231 -6.56 -5.33 3.47
N LEU A 232 -6.49 -5.64 2.17
CA LEU A 232 -7.66 -5.74 1.29
C LEU A 232 -8.68 -6.79 1.73
N GLU A 233 -8.23 -7.88 2.35
CA GLU A 233 -9.08 -8.97 2.82
C GLU A 233 -9.94 -8.56 4.02
N ARG A 234 -9.46 -7.58 4.82
CA ARG A 234 -10.17 -7.09 6.00
C ARG A 234 -10.91 -5.78 5.74
N THR A 235 -10.31 -4.85 5.01
CA THR A 235 -10.83 -3.48 4.84
C THR A 235 -11.40 -3.21 3.46
N GLY A 236 -11.19 -4.12 2.49
CA GLY A 236 -11.53 -3.89 1.10
C GLY A 236 -10.69 -2.79 0.45
N TRP A 237 -11.14 -2.34 -0.72
CA TRP A 237 -10.58 -1.21 -1.45
C TRP A 237 -11.58 -0.05 -1.44
N ALA A 238 -11.08 1.17 -1.30
CA ALA A 238 -11.93 2.35 -1.14
C ALA A 238 -11.35 3.54 -1.92
N LEU A 239 -12.10 4.64 -1.90
CA LEU A 239 -11.63 5.91 -2.42
C LEU A 239 -10.64 6.55 -1.44
N TYR A 240 -9.38 6.68 -1.84
CA TYR A 240 -8.32 7.26 -1.02
C TYR A 240 -8.19 8.77 -1.23
N PRO A 241 -7.74 9.53 -0.22
CA PRO A 241 -7.43 10.95 -0.40
C PRO A 241 -6.41 11.16 -1.53
N GLU A 242 -6.72 12.09 -2.42
CA GLU A 242 -5.87 12.46 -3.56
C GLU A 242 -5.40 13.91 -3.45
N PHE A 243 -4.21 14.21 -3.98
CA PHE A 243 -3.70 15.57 -4.03
C PHE A 243 -4.24 16.41 -5.21
N ALA A 244 -4.84 15.76 -6.20
CA ALA A 244 -5.41 16.40 -7.39
C ALA A 244 -6.75 15.76 -7.71
N ARG A 245 -7.79 16.57 -7.99
CA ARG A 245 -9.11 16.05 -8.34
C ARG A 245 -9.16 15.64 -9.81
N PRO A 246 -10.07 14.74 -10.21
CA PRO A 246 -10.33 14.48 -11.63
C PRO A 246 -10.58 15.74 -12.44
N SER A 247 -11.22 16.77 -11.87
CA SER A 247 -11.42 18.08 -12.51
C SER A 247 -10.12 18.80 -12.87
N ASP A 248 -9.07 18.58 -12.09
CA ASP A 248 -7.80 19.30 -12.16
C ASP A 248 -6.85 18.70 -13.22
N ILE A 249 -7.24 17.58 -13.85
CA ILE A 249 -6.53 16.96 -14.98
C ILE A 249 -7.04 17.57 -16.29
N PRO A 250 -6.17 18.08 -17.18
CA PRO A 250 -6.60 18.52 -18.52
C PRO A 250 -7.32 17.41 -19.28
N ALA A 251 -8.37 17.76 -20.03
CA ALA A 251 -8.89 16.85 -21.04
C ALA A 251 -7.78 16.63 -22.09
N VAL A 252 -7.42 15.37 -22.33
CA VAL A 252 -6.43 14.98 -23.33
C VAL A 252 -7.06 15.06 -24.72
#